data_AF-A0A820DBN7-F1
#
_entry.id   AF-A0A820DBN7-F1
#
_cell.length_a   1.000
_cell.length_b   1.000
_cell.length_c   1.000
_cell.angle_alpha   90.00
_cell.angle_beta   90.00
_cell.angle_gamma   90.00
#
_symmetry.space_group_name_H-M   'P 1'
#
loop_
_entity.id
_entity.type
_entity.pdbx_description
1 polymer ?
#
loop_
_entity_poly.entity_id
_entity_poly.type
_entity_poly.pdbx_seq_one_letter_code
_entity_poly.pdbx_strand_id
1 'polypeptide(L)' 'MAEYLASIFGTEKDKVNCSFYFKIGACRHGERCSRVHNKPTFSQ' A
#
# COMPACT_ATOMS: atom_id res chain seq x y z
N MET A 1 -20.67 -4.89 -0.08
CA MET A 1 -19.49 -5.60 0.47
C MET A 1 -18.22 -5.28 -0.33
N ALA A 2 -18.24 -5.38 -1.66
CA ALA A 2 -17.12 -5.00 -2.53
C ALA A 2 -16.71 -3.51 -2.43
N GLU A 3 -17.69 -2.60 -2.38
CA GLU A 3 -17.48 -1.15 -2.29
C GLU A 3 -16.65 -0.73 -1.05
N TYR A 4 -16.88 -1.39 0.09
CA TYR A 4 -16.18 -1.09 1.34
C TYR A 4 -14.71 -1.52 1.28
N LEU A 5 -14.44 -2.68 0.68
CA LEU A 5 -13.08 -3.19 0.48
C LEU A 5 -12.30 -2.31 -0.52
N ALA A 6 -12.96 -1.83 -1.59
CA ALA A 6 -12.37 -0.90 -2.54
C ALA A 6 -12.02 0.47 -1.91
N SER A 7 -12.80 0.91 -0.92
CA SER A 7 -12.50 2.15 -0.17
C SER A 7 -11.31 2.00 0.80
N ILE A 8 -10.94 0.78 1.15
CA ILE A 8 -9.84 0.48 2.06
C ILE A 8 -8.54 0.26 1.29
N PHE A 9 -8.57 -0.53 0.22
CA PHE A 9 -7.35 -0.97 -0.46
C PHE A 9 -6.54 0.23 -0.99
N GLY A 10 -5.30 0.37 -0.52
CA GLY A 10 -4.41 1.45 -0.92
C GLY A 10 -4.70 2.82 -0.31
N THR A 11 -5.68 2.95 0.58
CA THR A 11 -5.96 4.17 1.34
C THR A 11 -5.30 4.14 2.72
N GLU A 12 -5.40 5.23 3.49
CA GLU A 12 -4.93 5.28 4.88
C GLU A 12 -5.70 4.36 5.84
N LYS A 13 -6.89 3.92 5.41
CA LYS A 13 -7.68 2.93 6.13
C LYS A 13 -7.11 1.52 5.97
N ASP A 14 -6.23 1.32 4.99
CA ASP A 14 -5.47 0.10 4.85
C ASP A 14 -4.44 -0.02 5.97
N LYS A 15 -4.71 -0.93 6.91
CA LYS A 15 -3.81 -1.21 8.03
C LYS A 15 -2.72 -2.22 7.66
N VAL A 16 -2.81 -2.87 6.50
CA VAL A 16 -1.90 -3.95 6.08
C VAL A 16 -0.82 -3.40 5.14
N ASN A 17 -1.23 -2.66 4.13
CA ASN A 17 -0.40 -2.10 3.07
C ASN A 17 0.00 -0.66 3.40
N CYS A 18 1.23 -0.29 3.04
CA CYS A 18 1.69 1.07 3.23
C CYS A 18 1.03 1.98 2.19
N SER A 19 0.12 2.84 2.62
CA SER A 19 -0.59 3.78 1.75
C SER A 19 0.37 4.71 0.98
N PHE A 20 1.49 5.10 1.59
CA PHE A 20 2.53 5.91 0.92
C PHE A 20 3.23 5.12 -0.19
N TYR A 21 3.68 3.90 0.10
CA TYR A 21 4.32 3.06 -0.90
C TYR A 21 3.35 2.70 -2.04
N PHE A 22 2.09 2.40 -1.70
CA PHE A 22 1.08 2.00 -2.68
C PHE A 22 0.67 3.15 -3.61
N LYS A 23 0.42 4.36 -3.06
CA LYS A 23 0.00 5.51 -3.87
C LYS A 23 1.15 6.23 -4.56
N ILE A 24 2.30 6.36 -3.88
CA ILE A 24 3.42 7.20 -4.31
C ILE A 24 4.58 6.37 -4.87
N GLY A 25 4.63 5.06 -4.59
CA GLY A 25 5.74 4.18 -4.99
C GLY A 25 6.96 4.24 -4.05
N ALA A 26 6.93 5.08 -3.01
CA ALA A 26 8.03 5.28 -2.08
C ALA A 26 7.56 5.48 -0.63
N CYS A 27 8.37 5.03 0.33
CA CYS A 27 8.10 5.17 1.76
C CYS A 27 9.37 5.56 2.52
N ARG A 28 9.27 6.59 3.37
CA ARG A 28 10.39 7.10 4.20
C ARG A 28 10.98 6.07 5.17
N HIS A 29 10.19 5.06 5.54
CA HIS A 29 10.63 4.00 6.45
C HIS A 29 11.40 2.89 5.73
N GLY A 30 11.42 2.89 4.38
CA GLY A 30 12.09 1.86 3.59
C GLY A 30 11.65 0.45 3.98
N GLU A 31 12.59 -0.47 4.11
CA GLU A 31 12.31 -1.87 4.48
C GLU A 31 11.93 -2.06 5.95
N ARG A 32 12.13 -1.03 6.78
CA ARG A 32 11.72 -1.04 8.19
C ARG A 32 10.27 -0.60 8.38
N CYS A 33 9.52 -0.38 7.31
CA CYS A 33 8.12 -0.02 7.42
C CYS A 33 7.33 -1.17 8.08
N SER A 34 6.50 -0.83 9.06
CA SER A 34 5.62 -1.80 9.71
C SER A 34 4.48 -2.30 8.82
N ARG A 35 4.30 -1.70 7.63
CA ARG A 35 3.26 -2.02 6.66
C ARG A 35 3.87 -2.61 5.39
N VAL A 36 3.10 -3.43 4.69
CA VAL A 36 3.54 -4.16 3.50
C VAL A 36 3.78 -3.22 2.32
N HIS A 37 4.93 -3.37 1.67
CA HIS A 37 5.29 -2.72 0.41
C HIS A 37 5.12 -3.72 -0.74
N ASN A 38 4.01 -3.66 -1.48
CA ASN A 38 3.79 -4.54 -2.64
C ASN A 38 4.59 -4.05 -3.84
N LYS A 39 5.79 -4.60 -4.03
CA LYS A 39 6.65 -4.28 -5.17
C LYS A 39 6.13 -5.03 -6.41
N PRO A 40 5.75 -4.36 -7.49
CA PRO A 40 5.33 -5.06 -8.69
C PRO A 40 6.49 -5.91 -9.21
N THR A 41 6.23 -7.19 -9.50
CA THR A 41 7.23 -8.12 -10.05
C THR A 41 7.58 -7.79 -11.51
N PHE A 42 6.77 -6.96 -12.14
CA PHE A 42 6.96 -6.49 -13.51
C PHE A 42 6.42 -5.06 -13.63
N SER A 43 7.20 -4.17 -14.23
CA SER A 43 6.76 -2.86 -14.72
C SER A 43 6.97 -2.89 -16.23
N GLN A 44 5.90 -2.66 -16.98
CA GLN A 44 5.94 -2.56 -18.45
C GLN A 44 6.66 -1.28 -18.89
#